data_AF-A0A0G1NB22-F1
#
_entry.id   AF-A0A0G1NB22-F1
#
_cell.length_a   1.000
_cell.length_b   1.000
_cell.length_c   1.000
_cell.angle_alpha   90.00
_cell.angle_beta   90.00
_cell.angle_gamma   90.00
#
_symmetry.space_group_name_H-M   'P 1'
#
loop_
_entity.id
_entity.type
_entity.pdbx_description
1 polymer ?
#
loop_
_entity_poly.entity_id
_entity_poly.type
_entity_poly.pdbx_seq_one_letter_code
_entity_poly.pdbx_strand_id
1 'polypeptide(L)'
;MDLVIVESPTKAKTLGKFLGPDYQIEASFGHIRDLPQNEASFGHIRDLPQKKLGIKTDKNFEPEYVQTDKQKAKTEEIKKLSDKATKIFLATDPDREGEAIAFHVAELLKGNSKSEILNPKFSRIVFHEITEHAIKEALEHPRELDMKLVDAQQARRILDRLVGYKLSPLLWKKIRRGLSAVRRGLSAGRVQSVTVRLVVEKEREIEAFIPVEFWDINVVLSAKGQVLSVKLMTEIKNQLEADEAEQKLVSSQFIVDSVEKKEFKRTPPAPFTTSTLQQAAANRLGWSAKRTMQIAQGLYEEGHITYHRTDSTNLAAEAVSAAKDFITTTYGKEYALETPRLFKTKSKVAQEAHEAIRPTDVSAQPTMLSAQFNRDQERLYELIWKRFVACQMMEVTGVTVTVTVTGGEYKLQAKGETISFEGWY
;
A
#
# COMPACT_ATOMS: atom_id res chain seq x y z
N MET A 1 13.58 -22.26 28.01
CA MET A 1 13.73 -21.05 27.19
C MET A 1 13.03 -21.33 25.88
N ASP A 2 12.15 -20.45 25.47
CA ASP A 2 11.38 -20.60 24.23
C ASP A 2 12.07 -19.84 23.09
N LEU A 3 12.01 -20.37 21.87
CA LEU A 3 12.63 -19.77 20.70
C LEU A 3 11.57 -19.08 19.84
N VAL A 4 11.75 -17.81 19.53
CA VAL A 4 10.89 -17.04 18.62
C VAL A 4 11.66 -16.78 17.33
N ILE A 5 11.10 -17.16 16.19
CA ILE A 5 11.72 -16.99 14.87
C ILE A 5 10.94 -15.94 14.07
N VAL A 6 11.62 -14.87 13.65
CA VAL A 6 11.07 -13.76 12.83
C VAL A 6 11.82 -13.62 11.50
N GLU A 7 11.36 -12.80 10.57
CA GLU A 7 12.03 -12.65 9.27
C GLU A 7 13.24 -11.72 9.27
N SER A 8 13.25 -10.69 10.13
CA SER A 8 14.26 -9.62 10.07
C SER A 8 14.90 -9.34 11.44
N PRO A 9 16.15 -8.83 11.48
CA PRO A 9 16.81 -8.44 12.72
C PRO A 9 16.13 -7.26 13.41
N THR A 10 15.57 -6.32 12.65
CA THR A 10 14.87 -5.17 13.20
C THR A 10 13.65 -5.64 13.99
N LYS A 11 12.86 -6.54 13.39
CA LYS A 11 11.71 -7.19 14.05
C LYS A 11 12.16 -7.96 15.28
N ALA A 12 13.27 -8.70 15.21
CA ALA A 12 13.83 -9.42 16.37
C ALA A 12 14.18 -8.46 17.52
N LYS A 13 14.86 -7.35 17.21
CA LYS A 13 15.23 -6.32 18.19
C LYS A 13 14.00 -5.65 18.80
N THR A 14 12.97 -5.36 18.01
CA THR A 14 11.74 -4.75 18.48
C THR A 14 10.96 -5.69 19.39
N LEU A 15 10.78 -6.96 19.01
CA LEU A 15 10.14 -7.96 19.86
C LEU A 15 10.93 -8.18 21.16
N GLY A 16 12.26 -8.11 21.12
CA GLY A 16 13.11 -8.22 22.31
C GLY A 16 12.94 -7.11 23.33
N LYS A 17 12.26 -6.00 22.99
CA LYS A 17 11.87 -4.96 23.97
C LYS A 17 10.65 -5.37 24.79
N PHE A 18 9.79 -6.22 24.24
CA PHE A 18 8.51 -6.62 24.83
C PHE A 18 8.58 -8.01 25.48
N LEU A 19 9.46 -8.88 24.96
CA LEU A 19 9.65 -10.23 25.44
C LEU A 19 10.79 -10.28 26.47
N GLY A 20 10.51 -10.93 27.60
CA GLY A 20 11.46 -11.08 28.70
C GLY A 20 12.57 -12.11 28.44
N PRO A 21 13.43 -12.36 29.44
CA PRO A 21 14.60 -13.24 29.32
C PRO A 21 14.25 -14.72 29.04
N ASP A 22 12.98 -15.11 29.18
CA ASP A 22 12.50 -16.48 28.90
C ASP A 22 12.45 -16.81 27.40
N TYR A 23 12.53 -15.79 26.53
CA TYR A 23 12.46 -15.91 25.09
C TYR A 23 13.82 -15.61 24.44
N GLN A 24 14.29 -16.53 23.59
CA GLN A 24 15.36 -16.27 22.65
C GLN A 24 14.75 -15.90 21.30
N ILE A 25 15.12 -14.76 20.72
CA ILE A 25 14.55 -14.29 19.46
C ILE A 25 15.61 -14.31 18.38
N GLU A 26 15.33 -15.02 17.29
CA GLU A 26 16.25 -15.15 16.15
C GLU A 26 15.57 -14.76 14.85
N ALA A 27 16.31 -14.06 14.00
CA ALA A 27 15.88 -13.79 12.63
C ALA A 27 16.22 -14.99 11.73
N SER A 28 15.27 -15.48 10.95
CA SER A 28 15.50 -16.49 9.93
C SER A 28 16.49 -15.97 8.87
N PHE A 29 16.44 -14.67 8.54
CA PHE A 29 17.47 -13.96 7.76
C PHE A 29 17.76 -12.54 8.24
N GLY A 30 19.04 -12.23 8.44
CA GLY A 30 19.49 -10.86 8.67
C GLY A 30 19.68 -10.06 7.38
N HIS A 31 19.15 -8.84 7.31
CA HIS A 31 19.38 -7.89 6.23
C HIS A 31 20.86 -7.80 5.81
N ILE A 32 21.13 -7.97 4.51
CA ILE A 32 22.14 -7.16 3.80
C ILE A 32 21.55 -6.77 2.44
N ARG A 33 21.33 -5.46 2.27
CA ARG A 33 21.42 -4.78 0.98
C ARG A 33 22.70 -5.24 0.28
N ASP A 34 22.63 -6.22 -0.59
CA ASP A 34 23.33 -6.19 -1.86
C ASP A 34 22.91 -7.36 -2.73
N LEU A 35 22.56 -7.03 -3.97
CA LEU A 35 22.46 -7.96 -5.07
C LEU A 35 23.83 -8.66 -5.24
N PRO A 36 23.81 -9.94 -5.66
CA PRO A 36 23.97 -10.10 -7.09
C PRO A 36 22.76 -10.84 -7.67
N GLN A 37 22.07 -10.12 -8.56
CA GLN A 37 21.19 -10.61 -9.62
C GLN A 37 20.40 -11.90 -9.30
N ASN A 38 19.22 -11.71 -8.69
CA ASN A 38 17.93 -12.28 -9.09
C ASN A 38 16.94 -12.09 -7.91
N GLU A 39 16.04 -11.11 -8.03
CA GLU A 39 15.11 -10.61 -7.00
C GLU A 39 14.00 -11.62 -6.54
N ALA A 40 14.31 -12.85 -6.13
CA ALA A 40 13.26 -13.86 -5.88
C ALA A 40 13.07 -14.35 -4.43
N SER A 41 13.94 -14.02 -3.47
CA SER A 41 13.81 -14.60 -2.12
C SER A 41 14.16 -13.61 -1.01
N PHE A 42 13.23 -12.69 -0.71
CA PHE A 42 13.22 -11.99 0.57
C PHE A 42 12.68 -12.96 1.64
N GLY A 43 13.43 -13.20 2.72
CA GLY A 43 13.00 -13.97 3.89
C GLY A 43 12.92 -15.49 3.74
N HIS A 44 12.97 -16.03 2.52
CA HIS A 44 12.93 -17.49 2.28
C HIS A 44 14.26 -18.17 2.59
N ILE A 45 14.22 -19.22 3.41
CA ILE A 45 15.39 -20.02 3.83
C ILE A 45 15.76 -21.15 2.84
N ARG A 46 14.91 -21.39 1.85
CA ARG A 46 15.17 -22.23 0.67
C ARG A 46 14.56 -21.58 -0.59
N ASP A 47 15.09 -21.88 -1.77
CA ASP A 47 14.60 -21.37 -3.06
C ASP A 47 14.58 -22.50 -4.12
N LEU A 48 13.87 -22.31 -5.22
CA LEU A 48 13.94 -23.18 -6.40
C LEU A 48 15.28 -22.99 -7.12
N PRO A 49 15.89 -24.06 -7.68
CA PRO A 49 17.16 -23.99 -8.39
C PRO A 49 17.17 -22.93 -9.49
N GLN A 50 18.32 -22.27 -9.68
CA GLN A 50 18.47 -21.21 -10.68
C GLN A 50 18.64 -21.74 -12.11
N LYS A 51 19.29 -22.89 -12.29
CA LYS A 51 19.71 -23.41 -13.62
C LYS A 51 18.75 -24.44 -14.23
N LYS A 52 17.74 -24.89 -13.48
CA LYS A 52 16.74 -25.86 -13.93
C LYS A 52 15.35 -25.42 -13.48
N LEU A 53 14.30 -25.97 -14.10
CA LEU A 53 12.92 -25.63 -13.76
C LEU A 53 12.66 -25.72 -12.25
N GLY A 54 13.20 -26.77 -11.60
CA GLY A 54 13.05 -27.00 -10.17
C GLY A 54 11.65 -27.45 -9.76
N ILE A 55 10.82 -27.87 -10.72
CA ILE A 55 9.46 -28.36 -10.51
C ILE A 55 9.33 -29.67 -11.26
N LYS A 56 8.94 -30.74 -10.57
CA LYS A 56 8.72 -32.07 -11.16
C LYS A 56 7.29 -32.14 -11.70
N THR A 57 7.10 -31.77 -12.96
CA THR A 57 5.76 -31.71 -13.59
C THR A 57 5.09 -33.08 -13.73
N ASP A 58 5.88 -34.15 -13.73
CA ASP A 58 5.47 -35.55 -13.75
C ASP A 58 5.08 -36.09 -12.35
N LYS A 59 5.46 -35.39 -11.28
CA LYS A 59 5.21 -35.78 -9.88
C LYS A 59 4.38 -34.72 -9.16
N ASN A 60 3.18 -34.46 -9.65
CA ASN A 60 2.23 -33.52 -9.05
C ASN A 60 2.83 -32.12 -8.74
N PHE A 61 3.70 -31.62 -9.63
CA PHE A 61 4.37 -30.32 -9.50
C PHE A 61 5.24 -30.16 -8.25
N GLU A 62 5.79 -31.26 -7.70
CA GLU A 62 6.65 -31.21 -6.53
C GLU A 62 7.85 -30.27 -6.75
N PRO A 63 8.01 -29.20 -5.92
CA PRO A 63 9.12 -28.28 -6.02
C PRO A 63 10.40 -28.89 -5.42
N GLU A 64 11.52 -28.69 -6.11
CA GLU A 64 12.84 -28.96 -5.56
C GLU A 64 13.38 -27.68 -4.92
N TYR A 65 13.52 -27.68 -3.60
CA TYR A 65 14.09 -26.55 -2.87
C TYR A 65 15.57 -26.76 -2.58
N VAL A 66 16.37 -25.72 -2.78
CA VAL A 66 17.82 -25.69 -2.54
C VAL A 66 18.18 -24.55 -1.58
N GLN A 67 19.31 -24.70 -0.89
CA GLN A 67 19.88 -23.68 -0.01
C GLN A 67 21.24 -23.23 -0.54
N THR A 68 21.48 -21.93 -0.46
CA THR A 68 22.81 -21.33 -0.59
C THR A 68 23.64 -21.60 0.66
N ASP A 69 24.97 -21.44 0.58
CA ASP A 69 25.86 -21.72 1.72
C ASP A 69 25.59 -20.78 2.91
N LYS A 70 25.25 -19.51 2.65
CA LYS A 70 24.80 -18.57 3.69
C LYS A 70 23.52 -19.05 4.38
N GLN A 71 22.56 -19.56 3.62
CA GLN A 71 21.30 -20.08 4.18
C GLN A 71 21.53 -21.34 5.03
N LYS A 72 22.46 -22.22 4.61
CA LYS A 72 22.84 -23.41 5.39
C LYS A 72 23.46 -23.02 6.73
N ALA A 73 24.41 -22.10 6.75
CA ALA A 73 25.05 -21.64 7.99
C ALA A 73 24.03 -21.09 9.00
N LYS A 74 23.09 -20.25 8.55
CA LYS A 74 22.03 -19.72 9.42
C LYS A 74 21.05 -20.80 9.86
N THR A 75 20.71 -21.75 8.98
CA THR A 75 19.88 -22.90 9.35
C THR A 75 20.52 -23.71 10.47
N GLU A 76 21.83 -23.98 10.40
CA GLU A 76 22.55 -24.74 11.42
C GLU A 76 22.56 -24.03 12.77
N GLU A 77 22.71 -22.70 12.77
CA GLU A 77 22.60 -21.88 13.98
C GLU A 77 21.21 -21.99 14.61
N ILE A 78 20.15 -21.74 13.83
CA ILE A 78 18.76 -21.84 14.31
C ILE A 78 18.46 -23.26 14.77
N LYS A 79 19.00 -24.29 14.09
CA LYS A 79 18.83 -25.69 14.47
C LYS A 79 19.39 -25.98 15.86
N LYS A 80 20.63 -25.55 16.13
CA LYS A 80 21.27 -25.70 17.46
C LYS A 80 20.46 -25.03 18.58
N LEU A 81 19.82 -23.90 18.30
CA LEU A 81 18.96 -23.20 19.25
C LEU A 81 17.62 -23.92 19.41
N SER A 82 17.04 -24.39 18.30
CA SER A 82 15.76 -25.12 18.29
C SER A 82 15.83 -26.45 19.05
N ASP A 83 17.00 -27.11 19.05
CA ASP A 83 17.21 -28.36 19.80
C ASP A 83 17.16 -28.12 21.32
N LYS A 84 17.59 -26.94 21.79
CA LYS A 84 17.61 -26.55 23.21
C LYS A 84 16.31 -25.91 23.69
N ALA A 85 15.49 -25.39 22.79
CA ALA A 85 14.26 -24.68 23.13
C ALA A 85 13.17 -25.61 23.69
N THR A 86 12.29 -25.11 24.56
CA THR A 86 11.12 -25.87 25.03
C THR A 86 9.99 -25.78 24.00
N LYS A 87 9.59 -24.57 23.62
CA LYS A 87 8.69 -24.28 22.49
C LYS A 87 9.38 -23.44 21.42
N ILE A 88 8.87 -23.52 20.19
CA ILE A 88 9.34 -22.74 19.04
C ILE A 88 8.15 -21.98 18.45
N PHE A 89 8.18 -20.66 18.57
CA PHE A 89 7.19 -19.74 18.01
C PHE A 89 7.64 -19.21 16.64
N LEU A 90 6.80 -19.41 15.63
CA LEU A 90 6.98 -18.88 14.28
C LEU A 90 6.21 -17.55 14.18
N ALA A 91 6.95 -16.44 14.27
CA ALA A 91 6.44 -15.08 14.38
C ALA A 91 6.59 -14.29 13.07
N THR A 92 6.33 -14.97 11.95
CA THR A 92 6.36 -14.36 10.62
C THR A 92 5.13 -13.48 10.37
N ASP A 93 5.22 -12.63 9.35
CA ASP A 93 4.19 -11.72 8.89
C ASP A 93 2.85 -12.44 8.63
N PRO A 94 1.72 -11.75 8.79
CA PRO A 94 0.38 -12.33 8.74
C PRO A 94 -0.09 -12.74 7.33
N ASP A 95 0.77 -12.67 6.30
CA ASP A 95 0.42 -12.97 4.92
C ASP A 95 0.84 -14.38 4.49
N ARG A 96 0.43 -14.78 3.27
CA ARG A 96 0.80 -16.08 2.70
C ARG A 96 2.31 -16.27 2.50
N GLU A 97 3.09 -15.19 2.33
CA GLU A 97 4.54 -15.29 2.20
C GLU A 97 5.16 -15.59 3.57
N GLY A 98 4.71 -14.91 4.63
CA GLY A 98 5.07 -15.20 6.01
C GLY A 98 4.70 -16.62 6.43
N GLU A 99 3.52 -17.12 6.02
CA GLU A 99 3.11 -18.51 6.29
C GLU A 99 4.02 -19.53 5.58
N ALA A 100 4.39 -19.28 4.32
CA ALA A 100 5.32 -20.14 3.59
C ALA A 100 6.74 -20.12 4.19
N ILE A 101 7.21 -18.97 4.68
CA ILE A 101 8.49 -18.86 5.40
C ILE A 101 8.44 -19.69 6.68
N ALA A 102 7.37 -19.56 7.47
CA ALA A 102 7.18 -20.33 8.70
C ALA A 102 7.17 -21.84 8.43
N PHE A 103 6.46 -22.28 7.39
CA PHE A 103 6.47 -23.67 6.94
C PHE A 103 7.88 -24.14 6.55
N HIS A 104 8.61 -23.38 5.73
CA HIS A 104 9.96 -23.77 5.29
C HIS A 104 10.96 -23.84 6.45
N VAL A 105 10.86 -22.93 7.42
CA VAL A 105 11.65 -22.97 8.66
C VAL A 105 11.32 -24.24 9.46
N ALA A 106 10.04 -24.55 9.67
CA ALA A 106 9.63 -25.76 10.39
C ALA A 106 10.15 -27.03 9.70
N GLU A 107 10.03 -27.13 8.37
CA GLU A 107 10.53 -28.27 7.57
C GLU A 107 12.05 -28.44 7.65
N LEU A 108 12.80 -27.34 7.74
CA LEU A 108 14.25 -27.39 7.88
C LEU A 108 14.71 -27.88 9.24
N LEU A 109 14.04 -27.40 10.29
CA LEU A 109 14.41 -27.72 11.66
C LEU A 109 14.06 -29.18 12.02
N LYS A 110 13.05 -29.77 11.38
CA LYS A 110 12.68 -31.19 11.54
C LYS A 110 13.73 -32.20 11.03
N GLY A 111 14.53 -31.84 10.03
CA GLY A 111 15.50 -32.77 9.41
C GLY A 111 14.81 -33.97 8.71
N ASN A 112 15.46 -35.14 8.67
CA ASN A 112 14.98 -36.35 7.98
C ASN A 112 13.96 -37.19 8.77
N SER A 113 13.49 -36.71 9.92
CA SER A 113 12.53 -37.46 10.74
C SER A 113 11.15 -37.39 10.10
N LYS A 114 10.70 -38.49 9.49
CA LYS A 114 9.46 -38.62 8.69
C LYS A 114 8.15 -38.49 9.49
N SER A 115 8.19 -38.16 10.78
CA SER A 115 6.99 -38.13 11.62
C SER A 115 6.62 -36.71 12.02
N GLU A 116 5.45 -36.33 11.52
CA GLU A 116 4.56 -35.27 11.97
C GLU A 116 4.92 -33.80 11.64
N ILE A 117 4.18 -33.31 10.64
CA ILE A 117 3.95 -31.87 10.44
C ILE A 117 3.39 -31.23 11.74
N LEU A 118 2.75 -32.04 12.58
CA LEU A 118 2.18 -31.82 13.91
C LEU A 118 3.18 -32.00 15.08
N ASN A 119 4.46 -31.64 14.92
CA ASN A 119 5.36 -31.65 16.07
C ASN A 119 4.86 -30.58 17.09
N PRO A 120 4.46 -30.96 18.32
CA PRO A 120 3.85 -30.06 19.30
C PRO A 120 4.78 -28.93 19.77
N LYS A 121 6.04 -28.96 19.32
CA LYS A 121 7.04 -27.93 19.60
C LYS A 121 6.85 -26.64 18.78
N PHE A 122 6.19 -26.69 17.62
CA PHE A 122 6.01 -25.52 16.77
C PHE A 122 4.64 -24.86 16.97
N SER A 123 4.63 -23.55 17.14
CA SER A 123 3.42 -22.73 17.30
C SER A 123 3.51 -21.50 16.41
N ARG A 124 2.43 -21.15 15.69
CA ARG A 124 2.38 -19.98 14.81
C ARG A 124 1.71 -18.82 15.54
N ILE A 125 2.40 -17.69 15.67
CA ILE A 125 1.84 -16.48 16.30
C ILE A 125 1.69 -15.37 15.26
N VAL A 126 0.53 -14.74 15.20
CA VAL A 126 0.21 -13.73 14.18
C VAL A 126 -0.16 -12.42 14.85
N PHE A 127 0.37 -11.32 14.34
CA PHE A 127 0.07 -9.97 14.79
C PHE A 127 0.09 -9.01 13.61
N HIS A 128 -0.72 -7.95 13.70
CA HIS A 128 -0.86 -6.93 12.66
C HIS A 128 -0.18 -5.61 13.02
N GLU A 129 0.36 -5.51 14.22
CA GLU A 129 1.19 -4.43 14.75
C GLU A 129 2.18 -4.98 15.77
N ILE A 130 3.29 -4.29 16.00
CA ILE A 130 4.32 -4.71 16.95
C ILE A 130 4.20 -3.84 18.21
N THR A 131 3.19 -4.13 19.02
CA THR A 131 2.93 -3.50 20.32
C THR A 131 3.02 -4.55 21.44
N GLU A 132 3.30 -4.12 22.67
CA GLU A 132 3.39 -5.06 23.80
C GLU A 132 2.12 -5.90 23.97
N HIS A 133 0.96 -5.25 23.85
CA HIS A 133 -0.34 -5.91 23.93
C HIS A 133 -0.54 -6.94 22.81
N ALA A 134 -0.34 -6.56 21.54
CA ALA A 134 -0.54 -7.45 20.40
C ALA A 134 0.39 -8.67 20.44
N ILE A 135 1.63 -8.50 20.90
CA ILE A 135 2.60 -9.60 21.00
C ILE A 135 2.23 -10.57 22.14
N LYS A 136 1.80 -10.07 23.30
CA LYS A 136 1.34 -10.92 24.41
C LYS A 136 0.10 -11.71 24.02
N GLU A 137 -0.88 -11.05 23.43
CA GLU A 137 -2.10 -11.68 22.92
C GLU A 137 -1.79 -12.80 21.93
N ALA A 138 -0.86 -12.55 21.00
CA ALA A 138 -0.44 -13.54 20.00
C ALA A 138 0.31 -14.75 20.61
N LEU A 139 1.02 -14.57 21.74
CA LEU A 139 1.68 -15.64 22.47
C LEU A 139 0.72 -16.47 23.32
N GLU A 140 -0.33 -15.85 23.86
CA GLU A 140 -1.38 -16.53 24.62
C GLU A 140 -2.31 -17.35 23.71
N HIS A 141 -2.51 -16.89 22.48
CA HIS A 141 -3.39 -17.54 21.48
C HIS A 141 -2.63 -17.99 20.22
N PRO A 142 -1.65 -18.90 20.33
CA PRO A 142 -0.97 -19.44 19.17
C PRO A 142 -1.93 -20.29 18.32
N ARG A 143 -1.74 -20.26 17.00
CA ARG A 143 -2.45 -21.12 16.05
C ARG A 143 -1.52 -22.14 15.40
N GLU A 144 -2.12 -23.06 14.67
CA GLU A 144 -1.39 -23.95 13.77
C GLU A 144 -1.05 -23.25 12.44
N LEU A 145 -0.09 -23.82 11.71
CA LEU A 145 0.22 -23.40 10.35
C LEU A 145 -0.98 -23.65 9.44
N ASP A 146 -1.38 -22.63 8.69
CA ASP A 146 -2.42 -22.73 7.68
C ASP A 146 -1.82 -23.25 6.38
N MET A 147 -1.94 -24.57 6.20
CA MET A 147 -1.45 -25.23 4.98
C MET A 147 -2.13 -24.72 3.71
N LYS A 148 -3.35 -24.17 3.77
CA LYS A 148 -4.00 -23.58 2.58
C LYS A 148 -3.29 -22.31 2.13
N LEU A 149 -2.83 -21.48 3.06
CA LEU A 149 -2.03 -20.29 2.75
C LEU A 149 -0.66 -20.68 2.19
N VAL A 150 -0.02 -21.70 2.76
CA VAL A 150 1.23 -22.27 2.25
C VAL A 150 1.05 -22.77 0.82
N ASP A 151 0.05 -23.60 0.58
CA ASP A 151 -0.25 -24.17 -0.75
C ASP A 151 -0.58 -23.08 -1.77
N ALA A 152 -1.32 -22.04 -1.37
CA ALA A 152 -1.61 -20.90 -2.23
C ALA A 152 -0.34 -20.13 -2.64
N GLN A 153 0.61 -19.96 -1.71
CA GLN A 153 1.91 -19.34 -2.01
C GLN A 153 2.75 -20.23 -2.93
N GLN A 154 2.84 -21.54 -2.65
CA GLN A 154 3.58 -22.50 -3.46
C GLN A 154 3.00 -22.59 -4.88
N ALA A 155 1.68 -22.69 -5.01
CA ALA A 155 0.99 -22.72 -6.30
C ALA A 155 1.31 -21.47 -7.14
N ARG A 156 1.29 -20.27 -6.52
CA ARG A 156 1.72 -19.03 -7.17
C ARG A 156 3.18 -19.12 -7.64
N ARG A 157 4.10 -19.56 -6.77
CA ARG A 157 5.54 -19.69 -7.08
C ARG A 157 5.79 -20.65 -8.23
N ILE A 158 5.11 -21.81 -8.23
CA ILE A 158 5.15 -22.83 -9.28
C ILE A 158 4.62 -22.26 -10.60
N LEU A 159 3.47 -21.60 -10.58
CA LEU A 159 2.85 -21.02 -11.77
C LEU A 159 3.75 -19.96 -12.41
N ASP A 160 4.26 -19.01 -11.62
CA ASP A 160 5.11 -17.94 -12.12
C ASP A 160 6.43 -18.51 -12.69
N ARG A 161 6.98 -19.57 -12.06
CA ARG A 161 8.15 -20.30 -12.58
C ARG A 161 7.86 -21.01 -13.91
N LEU A 162 6.72 -21.70 -14.03
CA LEU A 162 6.33 -22.38 -15.27
C LEU A 162 6.16 -21.39 -16.43
N VAL A 163 5.48 -20.26 -16.19
CA VAL A 163 5.31 -19.19 -17.19
C VAL A 163 6.65 -18.62 -17.61
N GLY A 164 7.48 -18.20 -16.64
CA GLY A 164 8.78 -17.59 -16.93
C GLY A 164 9.72 -18.52 -17.67
N TYR A 165 9.83 -19.77 -17.22
CA TYR A 165 10.76 -20.75 -17.80
C TYR A 165 10.32 -21.23 -19.20
N LYS A 166 9.01 -21.40 -19.43
CA LYS A 166 8.49 -21.87 -20.73
C LYS A 166 8.39 -20.76 -21.78
N LEU A 167 7.96 -19.55 -21.41
CA LEU A 167 7.71 -18.48 -22.37
C LEU A 167 8.93 -17.62 -22.69
N SER A 168 9.87 -17.41 -21.75
CA SER A 168 11.05 -16.56 -22.02
C SER A 168 11.90 -17.07 -23.21
N PRO A 169 12.16 -18.38 -23.37
CA PRO A 169 12.85 -18.90 -24.55
C PRO A 169 12.12 -18.61 -25.87
N LEU A 170 10.79 -18.64 -25.86
CA LEU A 170 9.98 -18.30 -27.03
C LEU A 170 10.15 -16.82 -27.41
N LEU A 171 10.13 -15.91 -26.43
CA LEU A 171 10.40 -14.48 -26.66
C LEU A 171 11.78 -14.28 -27.28
N TRP A 172 12.80 -14.99 -26.78
CA TRP A 172 14.13 -14.93 -27.36
C TRP A 172 14.14 -15.44 -28.81
N LYS A 173 13.41 -16.50 -29.13
CA LYS A 173 13.36 -17.04 -30.51
C LYS A 173 12.62 -16.12 -31.47
N LYS A 174 11.51 -15.50 -31.03
CA LYS A 174 10.59 -14.74 -31.90
C LYS A 174 10.93 -13.26 -32.02
N ILE A 175 11.47 -12.63 -30.98
CA ILE A 175 11.70 -11.18 -30.93
C ILE A 175 13.17 -10.81 -31.26
N ARG A 176 14.13 -11.76 -31.23
CA ARG A 176 15.57 -11.48 -31.43
C ARG A 176 16.07 -11.32 -32.87
N ARG A 177 15.31 -11.61 -33.93
CA ARG A 177 15.93 -11.79 -35.26
C ARG A 177 16.30 -10.50 -36.03
N GLY A 178 16.52 -9.36 -35.37
CA GLY A 178 16.93 -8.13 -36.07
C GLY A 178 17.46 -6.94 -35.27
N LEU A 179 17.60 -7.01 -33.94
CA LEU A 179 18.03 -5.84 -33.13
C LEU A 179 19.08 -6.25 -32.09
N SER A 180 20.13 -5.43 -32.02
CA SER A 180 21.42 -5.54 -31.30
C SER A 180 21.46 -6.26 -29.94
N ALA A 181 22.69 -6.59 -29.50
CA ALA A 181 23.09 -7.40 -28.34
C ALA A 181 22.42 -7.10 -26.98
N VAL A 182 21.66 -6.01 -26.86
CA VAL A 182 20.90 -5.58 -25.67
C VAL A 182 19.77 -6.56 -25.29
N ARG A 183 19.26 -7.41 -26.21
CA ARG A 183 18.11 -8.30 -25.96
C ARG A 183 18.44 -9.73 -25.53
N ARG A 184 19.62 -9.98 -24.93
CA ARG A 184 19.93 -11.31 -24.35
C ARG A 184 19.26 -11.63 -23.00
N GLY A 185 18.22 -10.89 -22.60
CA GLY A 185 17.60 -11.04 -21.28
C GLY A 185 16.11 -10.71 -21.17
N LEU A 186 15.32 -10.82 -22.25
CA LEU A 186 13.86 -10.61 -22.13
C LEU A 186 13.23 -11.68 -21.23
N SER A 187 12.48 -11.28 -20.23
CA SER A 187 11.74 -12.19 -19.35
C SER A 187 10.25 -12.16 -19.67
N ALA A 188 9.62 -13.33 -19.64
CA ALA A 188 8.18 -13.46 -19.61
C ALA A 188 7.73 -13.49 -18.14
N GLY A 189 6.78 -12.63 -17.78
CA GLY A 189 6.19 -12.62 -16.44
C GLY A 189 4.69 -12.52 -16.55
N ARG A 190 3.97 -13.46 -15.94
CA ARG A 190 2.50 -13.56 -16.04
C ARG A 190 1.79 -12.23 -15.74
N VAL A 191 2.22 -11.54 -14.67
CA VAL A 191 1.68 -10.24 -14.26
C VAL A 191 2.39 -9.09 -14.96
N GLN A 192 3.72 -9.13 -15.05
CA GLN A 192 4.53 -8.07 -15.65
C GLN A 192 4.15 -7.77 -17.10
N SER A 193 3.92 -8.81 -17.90
CA SER A 193 3.53 -8.66 -19.31
C SER A 193 2.16 -7.99 -19.47
N VAL A 194 1.21 -8.21 -18.54
CA VAL A 194 -0.09 -7.52 -18.53
C VAL A 194 0.09 -6.06 -18.13
N THR A 195 0.94 -5.76 -17.14
CA THR A 195 1.24 -4.37 -16.76
C THR A 195 1.87 -3.59 -17.91
N VAL A 196 2.84 -4.18 -18.62
CA VAL A 196 3.45 -3.57 -19.81
C VAL A 196 2.40 -3.37 -20.91
N ARG A 197 1.49 -4.33 -21.10
CA ARG A 197 0.38 -4.21 -22.06
C ARG A 197 -0.47 -2.96 -21.78
N LEU A 198 -0.85 -2.70 -20.53
CA LEU A 198 -1.66 -1.50 -20.18
C LEU A 198 -0.96 -0.19 -20.55
N VAL A 199 0.37 -0.11 -20.35
CA VAL A 199 1.17 1.06 -20.73
C VAL A 199 1.19 1.21 -22.26
N VAL A 200 1.42 0.11 -22.98
CA VAL A 200 1.44 0.12 -24.46
C VAL A 200 0.07 0.47 -25.05
N GLU A 201 -1.02 -0.01 -24.46
CA GLU A 201 -2.38 0.36 -24.89
C GLU A 201 -2.64 1.86 -24.70
N LYS A 202 -2.26 2.42 -23.54
CA LYS A 202 -2.36 3.87 -23.31
C LYS A 202 -1.47 4.68 -24.27
N GLU A 203 -0.27 4.22 -24.57
CA GLU A 203 0.60 4.91 -25.53
C GLU A 203 -0.03 4.93 -26.93
N ARG A 204 -0.62 3.81 -27.37
CA ARG A 204 -1.34 3.74 -28.65
C ARG A 204 -2.56 4.65 -28.69
N GLU A 205 -3.28 4.80 -27.58
CA GLU A 205 -4.38 5.77 -27.46
C GLU A 205 -3.87 7.21 -27.62
N ILE A 206 -2.71 7.53 -27.03
CA ILE A 206 -2.06 8.85 -27.16
C ILE A 206 -1.59 9.09 -28.60
N GLU A 207 -0.95 8.10 -29.24
CA GLU A 207 -0.50 8.18 -30.63
C GLU A 207 -1.67 8.34 -31.62
N ALA A 208 -2.82 7.72 -31.32
CA ALA A 208 -4.04 7.79 -32.13
C ALA A 208 -4.89 9.04 -31.82
N PHE A 209 -4.54 9.83 -30.80
CA PHE A 209 -5.29 11.01 -30.41
C PHE A 209 -5.10 12.12 -31.45
N ILE A 210 -6.20 12.58 -32.03
CA ILE A 210 -6.22 13.73 -32.95
C ILE A 210 -6.74 14.93 -32.14
N PRO A 211 -5.88 15.91 -31.78
CA PRO A 211 -6.31 17.09 -31.06
C PRO A 211 -7.35 17.88 -31.86
N VAL A 212 -8.40 18.34 -31.17
CA VAL A 212 -9.42 19.23 -31.74
C VAL A 212 -9.26 20.59 -31.07
N GLU A 213 -9.24 21.64 -31.87
CA GLU A 213 -9.19 23.02 -31.40
C GLU A 213 -10.49 23.37 -30.65
N PHE A 214 -10.35 24.10 -29.55
CA PHE A 214 -11.45 24.74 -28.84
C PHE A 214 -10.93 25.98 -28.13
N TRP A 215 -11.81 26.94 -27.86
CA TRP A 215 -11.48 28.20 -27.20
C TRP A 215 -12.34 28.40 -25.95
N ASP A 216 -11.71 28.97 -24.93
CA ASP A 216 -12.38 29.37 -23.69
C ASP A 216 -12.44 30.90 -23.60
N ILE A 217 -13.63 31.46 -23.48
CA ILE A 217 -13.81 32.91 -23.27
C ILE A 217 -14.11 33.16 -21.79
N ASN A 218 -13.25 33.95 -21.15
CA ASN A 218 -13.43 34.42 -19.77
C ASN A 218 -13.65 35.92 -19.78
N VAL A 219 -14.73 36.38 -19.15
CA VAL A 219 -15.09 37.79 -19.04
C VAL A 219 -14.92 38.24 -17.59
N VAL A 220 -14.17 39.32 -17.41
CA VAL A 220 -13.96 39.94 -16.09
C VAL A 220 -14.97 41.06 -15.91
N LEU A 221 -15.92 40.86 -15.01
CA LEU A 221 -16.97 41.81 -14.69
C LEU A 221 -16.62 42.56 -13.40
N SER A 222 -17.01 43.83 -13.31
CA SER A 222 -16.89 44.63 -12.10
C SER A 222 -18.23 45.21 -11.71
N ALA A 223 -18.63 45.01 -10.46
CA ALA A 223 -19.84 45.57 -9.89
C ALA A 223 -19.56 46.05 -8.45
N LYS A 224 -19.89 47.31 -8.16
CA LYS A 224 -19.74 47.91 -6.81
C LYS A 224 -18.32 47.73 -6.23
N GLY A 225 -17.29 47.81 -7.07
CA GLY A 225 -15.89 47.65 -6.67
C GLY A 225 -15.43 46.20 -6.44
N GLN A 226 -16.31 45.20 -6.65
CA GLN A 226 -15.95 43.79 -6.65
C GLN A 226 -15.79 43.27 -8.07
N VAL A 227 -14.80 42.40 -8.26
CA VAL A 227 -14.48 41.79 -9.56
C VAL A 227 -14.89 40.32 -9.56
N LEU A 228 -15.52 39.88 -10.65
CA LEU A 228 -15.95 38.51 -10.87
C LEU A 228 -15.52 38.04 -12.26
N SER A 229 -14.79 36.93 -12.35
CA SER A 229 -14.49 36.29 -13.62
C SER A 229 -15.56 35.24 -13.94
N VAL A 230 -16.24 35.39 -15.07
CA VAL A 230 -17.24 34.44 -15.58
C VAL A 230 -16.75 33.79 -16.87
N LYS A 231 -16.99 32.50 -17.04
CA LYS A 231 -16.60 31.74 -18.23
C LYS A 231 -17.82 31.53 -19.13
N LEU A 232 -17.66 31.71 -20.44
CA LEU A 232 -18.69 31.38 -21.43
C LEU A 232 -19.02 29.87 -21.38
N MET A 233 -20.30 29.52 -21.37
CA MET A 233 -20.73 28.12 -21.32
C MET A 233 -20.85 27.46 -22.69
N THR A 234 -21.00 28.26 -23.75
CA THR A 234 -21.06 27.76 -25.13
C THR A 234 -19.69 27.28 -25.59
N GLU A 235 -19.64 26.12 -26.23
CA GLU A 235 -18.44 25.58 -26.85
C GLU A 235 -18.04 26.43 -28.08
N ILE A 236 -16.78 26.88 -28.11
CA ILE A 236 -16.21 27.64 -29.22
C ILE A 236 -15.15 26.78 -29.89
N LYS A 237 -15.33 26.48 -31.18
CA LYS A 237 -14.54 25.45 -31.88
C LYS A 237 -13.31 25.98 -32.60
N ASN A 238 -13.25 27.28 -32.86
CA ASN A 238 -12.18 27.90 -33.63
C ASN A 238 -12.08 29.39 -33.34
N GLN A 239 -10.99 30.00 -33.81
CA GLN A 239 -10.72 31.42 -33.63
C GLN A 239 -11.83 32.35 -34.18
N LEU A 240 -12.42 32.03 -35.34
CA LEU A 240 -13.47 32.88 -35.93
C LEU A 240 -14.70 32.95 -35.01
N GLU A 241 -15.15 31.81 -34.50
CA GLU A 241 -16.24 31.75 -33.52
C GLU A 241 -15.88 32.49 -32.22
N ALA A 242 -14.60 32.46 -31.81
CA ALA A 242 -14.11 33.16 -30.63
C ALA A 242 -14.15 34.69 -30.82
N ASP A 243 -13.65 35.18 -31.95
CA ASP A 243 -13.62 36.60 -32.31
C ASP A 243 -15.04 37.16 -32.44
N GLU A 244 -15.97 36.40 -33.04
CA GLU A 244 -17.38 36.78 -33.14
C GLU A 244 -18.06 36.87 -31.77
N ALA A 245 -17.82 35.87 -30.91
CA ALA A 245 -18.35 35.86 -29.56
C ALA A 245 -17.77 37.00 -28.72
N GLU A 246 -16.48 37.28 -28.83
CA GLU A 246 -15.82 38.41 -28.15
C GLU A 246 -16.44 39.75 -28.56
N GLN A 247 -16.58 40.03 -29.86
CA GLN A 247 -17.16 41.29 -30.35
C GLN A 247 -18.59 41.51 -29.82
N LYS A 248 -19.41 40.45 -29.84
CA LYS A 248 -20.77 40.49 -29.29
C LYS A 248 -20.78 40.68 -27.78
N LEU A 249 -19.88 40.04 -27.04
CA LEU A 249 -19.78 40.16 -25.59
C LEU A 249 -19.28 41.55 -25.16
N VAL A 250 -18.31 42.13 -25.85
CA VAL A 250 -17.78 43.48 -25.56
C VAL A 250 -18.85 44.56 -25.73
N SER A 251 -19.73 44.39 -26.72
CA SER A 251 -20.84 45.32 -26.98
C SER A 251 -22.08 45.05 -26.12
N SER A 252 -22.09 43.98 -25.32
CA SER A 252 -23.25 43.55 -24.53
C SER A 252 -23.29 44.18 -23.14
N GLN A 253 -24.51 44.36 -22.63
CA GLN A 253 -24.74 44.55 -21.20
C GLN A 253 -24.79 43.20 -20.50
N PHE A 254 -24.18 43.11 -19.32
CA PHE A 254 -24.15 41.90 -18.52
C PHE A 254 -25.18 41.96 -17.40
N ILE A 255 -26.05 40.95 -17.33
CA ILE A 255 -27.11 40.86 -16.34
C ILE A 255 -26.96 39.54 -15.58
N VAL A 256 -26.98 39.59 -14.25
CA VAL A 256 -27.01 38.39 -13.42
C VAL A 256 -28.40 37.78 -13.52
N ASP A 257 -28.50 36.58 -14.08
CA ASP A 257 -29.77 35.86 -14.21
C ASP A 257 -30.12 35.13 -12.92
N SER A 258 -29.13 34.47 -12.32
CA SER A 258 -29.33 33.62 -11.15
C SER A 258 -28.08 33.55 -10.29
N VAL A 259 -28.32 33.42 -8.99
CA VAL A 259 -27.31 33.13 -7.97
C VAL A 259 -27.80 31.93 -7.19
N GLU A 260 -27.25 30.76 -7.49
CA GLU A 260 -27.56 29.53 -6.76
C GLU A 260 -26.55 29.30 -5.65
N LYS A 261 -27.05 29.03 -4.45
CA LYS A 261 -26.25 28.60 -3.29
C LYS A 261 -26.62 27.18 -2.94
N LYS A 262 -25.63 26.28 -2.93
CA LYS A 262 -25.81 24.87 -2.54
C LYS A 262 -24.83 24.53 -1.44
N GLU A 263 -25.35 24.04 -0.32
CA GLU A 263 -24.51 23.47 0.72
C GLU A 263 -23.84 22.19 0.21
N PHE A 264 -22.58 22.00 0.57
CA PHE A 264 -21.86 20.77 0.30
C PHE A 264 -21.28 20.21 1.58
N LYS A 265 -21.11 18.89 1.58
CA LYS A 265 -20.34 18.16 2.59
C LYS A 265 -19.28 17.31 1.90
N ARG A 266 -18.05 17.31 2.42
CA ARG A 266 -16.97 16.44 1.93
C ARG A 266 -16.53 15.51 3.05
N THR A 267 -16.81 14.23 2.88
CA THR A 267 -16.31 13.17 3.74
C THR A 267 -14.80 13.02 3.62
N PRO A 268 -14.10 12.71 4.71
CA PRO A 268 -12.69 12.39 4.61
C PRO A 268 -12.44 11.12 3.80
N PRO A 269 -11.25 10.99 3.19
CA PRO A 269 -10.84 9.75 2.54
C PRO A 269 -10.66 8.63 3.57
N ALA A 270 -10.91 7.39 3.14
CA ALA A 270 -10.69 6.19 3.94
C ALA A 270 -9.22 6.06 4.40
N PRO A 271 -8.96 5.33 5.51
CA PRO A 271 -7.61 5.00 5.93
C PRO A 271 -6.88 4.23 4.85
N PHE A 272 -5.54 4.23 4.90
CA PHE A 272 -4.76 3.68 3.81
C PHE A 272 -4.85 2.16 3.72
N THR A 273 -5.09 1.66 2.51
CA THR A 273 -4.63 0.35 2.04
C THR A 273 -3.24 0.49 1.39
N THR A 274 -2.57 -0.62 1.08
CA THR A 274 -1.29 -0.61 0.35
C THR A 274 -1.36 0.17 -0.95
N SER A 275 -2.42 -0.03 -1.75
CA SER A 275 -2.56 0.66 -3.05
C SER A 275 -2.73 2.16 -2.86
N THR A 276 -3.59 2.58 -1.93
CA THR A 276 -3.85 4.00 -1.70
C THR A 276 -2.68 4.73 -1.04
N LEU A 277 -1.88 4.03 -0.22
CA LEU A 277 -0.64 4.58 0.35
C LEU A 277 0.38 4.83 -0.75
N GLN A 278 0.60 3.85 -1.64
CA GLN A 278 1.52 3.99 -2.76
C GLN A 278 1.12 5.14 -3.70
N GLN A 279 -0.17 5.27 -4.01
CA GLN A 279 -0.68 6.38 -4.83
C GLN A 279 -0.47 7.73 -4.14
N ALA A 280 -0.77 7.84 -2.85
CA ALA A 280 -0.59 9.08 -2.10
C ALA A 280 0.89 9.47 -1.97
N ALA A 281 1.78 8.51 -1.72
CA ALA A 281 3.22 8.74 -1.68
C ALA A 281 3.79 9.13 -3.05
N ALA A 282 3.31 8.54 -4.15
CA ALA A 282 3.68 8.96 -5.50
C ALA A 282 3.26 10.41 -5.78
N ASN A 283 2.00 10.75 -5.50
CA ASN A 283 1.44 12.06 -5.81
C ASN A 283 1.99 13.19 -4.92
N ARG A 284 2.22 12.92 -3.63
CA ARG A 284 2.63 13.95 -2.65
C ARG A 284 4.13 13.99 -2.39
N LEU A 285 4.83 12.85 -2.51
CA LEU A 285 6.25 12.73 -2.17
C LEU A 285 7.14 12.44 -3.38
N GLY A 286 6.56 12.14 -4.55
CA GLY A 286 7.29 11.77 -5.77
C GLY A 286 7.98 10.41 -5.67
N TRP A 287 7.48 9.50 -4.82
CA TRP A 287 8.13 8.23 -4.55
C TRP A 287 7.61 7.09 -5.44
N SER A 288 8.51 6.18 -5.79
CA SER A 288 8.12 4.91 -6.39
C SER A 288 7.42 4.00 -5.37
N ALA A 289 6.63 3.04 -5.86
CA ALA A 289 6.02 2.01 -5.02
C ALA A 289 7.10 1.25 -4.21
N LYS A 290 8.24 0.92 -4.82
CA LYS A 290 9.36 0.22 -4.16
C LYS A 290 9.89 1.01 -2.96
N ARG A 291 10.18 2.30 -3.14
CA ARG A 291 10.68 3.17 -2.05
C ARG A 291 9.65 3.28 -0.92
N THR A 292 8.38 3.50 -1.27
CA THR A 292 7.28 3.61 -0.29
C THR A 292 7.19 2.34 0.57
N MET A 293 7.19 1.16 -0.06
CA MET A 293 7.09 -0.10 0.67
C MET A 293 8.33 -0.40 1.52
N GLN A 294 9.53 -0.02 1.07
CA GLN A 294 10.75 -0.18 1.86
C GLN A 294 10.72 0.66 3.15
N ILE A 295 10.23 1.90 3.07
CA ILE A 295 10.12 2.77 4.24
C ILE A 295 8.99 2.28 5.16
N ALA A 296 7.84 1.89 4.59
CA ALA A 296 6.73 1.34 5.36
C ALA A 296 7.10 0.05 6.10
N GLN A 297 7.91 -0.82 5.49
CA GLN A 297 8.46 -2.01 6.15
C GLN A 297 9.28 -1.61 7.39
N GLY A 298 10.18 -0.62 7.26
CA GLY A 298 10.96 -0.12 8.39
C GLY A 298 10.08 0.42 9.52
N LEU A 299 9.09 1.27 9.19
CA LEU A 299 8.14 1.80 10.18
C LEU A 299 7.34 0.69 10.88
N TYR A 300 6.94 -0.35 10.16
CA TYR A 300 6.22 -1.50 10.73
C TYR A 300 7.13 -2.33 11.66
N GLU A 301 8.34 -2.67 11.21
CA GLU A 301 9.28 -3.47 12.00
C GLU A 301 9.79 -2.77 13.26
N GLU A 302 9.81 -1.44 13.24
CA GLU A 302 10.11 -0.59 14.40
C GLU A 302 8.89 -0.36 15.31
N GLY A 303 7.69 -0.79 14.89
CA GLY A 303 6.46 -0.78 15.68
C GLY A 303 5.65 0.53 15.60
N HIS A 304 5.88 1.38 14.59
CA HIS A 304 5.21 2.67 14.45
C HIS A 304 3.90 2.62 13.67
N ILE A 305 3.76 1.67 12.75
CA ILE A 305 2.53 1.51 11.95
C ILE A 305 2.07 0.05 11.96
N THR A 306 0.79 -0.16 11.67
CA THR A 306 0.23 -1.49 11.39
C THR A 306 0.79 -2.08 10.09
N TYR A 307 0.49 -3.35 9.85
CA TYR A 307 1.02 -4.10 8.72
C TYR A 307 0.66 -3.44 7.37
N HIS A 308 1.70 -2.98 6.67
CA HIS A 308 1.60 -2.15 5.47
C HIS A 308 1.19 -2.91 4.18
N ARG A 309 0.98 -4.24 4.24
CA ARG A 309 0.49 -5.07 3.12
C ARG A 309 -0.94 -5.54 3.38
N THR A 310 -1.89 -4.64 3.14
CA THR A 310 -3.30 -4.81 3.44
C THR A 310 -4.17 -4.21 2.33
N ASP A 311 -5.27 -4.90 2.01
CA ASP A 311 -6.36 -4.40 1.17
C ASP A 311 -7.57 -3.93 2.00
N SER A 312 -7.45 -3.98 3.34
CA SER A 312 -8.49 -3.61 4.27
C SER A 312 -8.46 -2.14 4.63
N THR A 313 -9.65 -1.55 4.78
CA THR A 313 -9.84 -0.22 5.36
C THR A 313 -10.38 -0.29 6.79
N ASN A 314 -10.51 -1.49 7.35
CA ASN A 314 -11.01 -1.68 8.71
C ASN A 314 -10.09 -1.04 9.75
N LEU A 315 -10.65 -0.60 10.87
CA LEU A 315 -9.91 -0.03 12.00
C LEU A 315 -10.38 -0.72 13.28
N ALA A 316 -9.45 -1.07 14.17
CA ALA A 316 -9.73 -1.63 15.47
C ALA A 316 -10.53 -0.64 16.33
N ALA A 317 -11.43 -1.16 17.17
CA ALA A 317 -12.26 -0.35 18.05
C ALA A 317 -11.42 0.54 18.98
N GLU A 318 -10.31 0.00 19.50
CA GLU A 318 -9.36 0.73 20.35
C GLU A 318 -8.70 1.89 19.60
N ALA A 319 -8.25 1.66 18.38
CA ALA A 319 -7.61 2.69 17.55
C ALA A 319 -8.59 3.84 17.23
N VAL A 320 -9.84 3.50 16.93
CA VAL A 320 -10.91 4.46 16.69
C VAL A 320 -11.24 5.27 17.94
N SER A 321 -11.31 4.62 19.10
CA SER A 321 -11.53 5.31 20.39
C SER A 321 -10.39 6.28 20.68
N ALA A 322 -9.14 5.82 20.55
CA ALA A 322 -7.97 6.65 20.75
C ALA A 322 -7.94 7.85 19.80
N ALA A 323 -8.31 7.66 18.52
CA ALA A 323 -8.41 8.75 17.56
C ALA A 323 -9.48 9.78 17.97
N LYS A 324 -10.66 9.33 18.42
CA LYS A 324 -11.72 10.21 18.92
C LYS A 324 -11.25 11.06 20.10
N ASP A 325 -10.59 10.44 21.07
CA ASP A 325 -10.07 11.13 22.25
C ASP A 325 -9.00 12.14 21.84
N PHE A 326 -8.04 11.72 21.01
CA PHE A 326 -7.00 12.59 20.46
C PHE A 326 -7.57 13.81 19.72
N ILE A 327 -8.56 13.59 18.85
CA ILE A 327 -9.19 14.67 18.06
C ILE A 327 -9.93 15.63 19.00
N THR A 328 -10.69 15.10 19.95
CA THR A 328 -11.45 15.90 20.91
C THR A 328 -10.53 16.79 21.74
N THR A 329 -9.41 16.25 22.22
CA THR A 329 -8.43 17.00 23.02
C THR A 329 -7.62 18.00 22.21
N THR A 330 -7.25 17.66 20.98
CA THR A 330 -6.29 18.46 20.18
C THR A 330 -6.97 19.50 19.30
N TYR A 331 -8.10 19.14 18.67
CA TYR A 331 -8.80 20.00 17.71
C TYR A 331 -10.12 20.55 18.24
N GLY A 332 -10.73 19.88 19.24
CA GLY A 332 -12.01 20.27 19.82
C GLY A 332 -13.12 19.28 19.53
N LYS A 333 -14.19 19.35 20.33
CA LYS A 333 -15.32 18.40 20.26
C LYS A 333 -16.07 18.50 18.93
N GLU A 334 -16.10 19.67 18.32
CA GLU A 334 -16.73 19.95 17.03
C GLU A 334 -16.02 19.27 15.85
N TYR A 335 -14.77 18.84 16.01
CA TYR A 335 -14.00 18.09 15.02
C TYR A 335 -14.12 16.58 15.17
N ALA A 336 -14.51 16.12 16.35
CA ALA A 336 -14.63 14.71 16.69
C ALA A 336 -15.99 14.16 16.27
N LEU A 337 -16.00 12.92 15.77
CA LEU A 337 -17.24 12.20 15.50
C LEU A 337 -17.87 11.69 16.81
N GLU A 338 -19.18 11.86 16.96
CA GLU A 338 -19.93 11.22 18.06
C GLU A 338 -19.88 9.69 17.92
N THR A 339 -20.15 9.22 16.70
CA THR A 339 -20.10 7.82 16.30
C THR A 339 -18.97 7.60 15.29
N PRO A 340 -18.08 6.62 15.51
CA PRO A 340 -16.99 6.35 14.59
C PRO A 340 -17.38 6.11 13.15
N ARG A 341 -16.52 6.55 12.23
CA ARG A 341 -16.68 6.23 10.81
C ARG A 341 -16.12 4.83 10.54
N LEU A 342 -17.02 3.91 10.19
CA LEU A 342 -16.66 2.55 9.79
C LEU A 342 -16.47 2.46 8.28
N PHE A 343 -15.37 1.86 7.84
CA PHE A 343 -15.05 1.68 6.43
C PHE A 343 -15.12 0.20 6.06
N LYS A 344 -16.11 -0.19 5.27
CA LYS A 344 -16.23 -1.57 4.77
C LYS A 344 -15.22 -1.86 3.68
N THR A 345 -14.48 -2.95 3.85
CA THR A 345 -13.55 -3.47 2.84
C THR A 345 -14.34 -3.98 1.62
N LYS A 346 -13.98 -3.53 0.41
CA LYS A 346 -14.68 -3.89 -0.85
C LYS A 346 -14.24 -5.25 -1.43
N SER A 347 -13.17 -5.83 -0.91
CA SER A 347 -12.56 -7.07 -1.39
C SER A 347 -13.30 -8.30 -0.85
N LYS A 348 -13.76 -9.19 -1.74
CA LYS A 348 -14.34 -10.51 -1.37
C LYS A 348 -13.30 -11.52 -0.87
N VAL A 349 -12.02 -11.21 -0.99
CA VAL A 349 -10.88 -12.11 -0.67
C VAL A 349 -10.12 -11.62 0.57
N ALA A 350 -10.42 -10.41 1.05
CA ALA A 350 -9.86 -9.90 2.30
C ALA A 350 -10.31 -10.81 3.44
N GLN A 351 -9.36 -11.48 4.09
CA GLN A 351 -9.60 -12.02 5.41
C GLN A 351 -9.91 -10.81 6.31
N GLU A 352 -11.11 -10.78 6.90
CA GLU A 352 -11.62 -9.67 7.73
C GLU A 352 -10.74 -9.35 8.96
N ALA A 353 -9.70 -10.15 9.22
CA ALA A 353 -8.69 -9.94 10.25
C ALA A 353 -7.66 -8.83 9.94
N HIS A 354 -7.61 -8.31 8.72
CA HIS A 354 -6.62 -7.28 8.37
C HIS A 354 -7.11 -5.88 8.71
N GLU A 355 -6.23 -5.09 9.31
CA GLU A 355 -6.45 -3.68 9.58
C GLU A 355 -5.91 -2.80 8.45
N ALA A 356 -6.40 -1.57 8.36
CA ALA A 356 -5.82 -0.53 7.52
C ALA A 356 -4.41 -0.13 8.01
N ILE A 357 -3.65 0.53 7.13
CA ILE A 357 -2.36 1.12 7.47
C ILE A 357 -2.61 2.41 8.27
N ARG A 358 -2.28 2.36 9.56
CA ARG A 358 -2.42 3.45 10.53
C ARG A 358 -1.23 3.47 11.50
N PRO A 359 -1.03 4.55 12.27
CA PRO A 359 -0.15 4.53 13.43
C PRO A 359 -0.59 3.49 14.46
N THR A 360 0.37 2.84 15.12
CA THR A 360 0.11 1.99 16.29
C THR A 360 -0.34 2.81 17.49
N ASP A 361 0.20 4.03 17.62
CA ASP A 361 -0.17 5.01 18.63
C ASP A 361 -0.49 6.36 17.97
N VAL A 362 -1.72 6.82 18.13
CA VAL A 362 -2.16 8.12 17.56
C VAL A 362 -1.54 9.31 18.28
N SER A 363 -1.18 9.17 19.55
CA SER A 363 -0.59 10.23 20.36
C SER A 363 0.86 10.51 19.96
N ALA A 364 1.52 9.54 19.32
CA ALA A 364 2.87 9.64 18.78
C ALA A 364 2.89 10.51 17.51
N GLN A 365 2.71 11.82 17.70
CA GLN A 365 2.65 12.79 16.61
C GLN A 365 3.97 12.83 15.83
N PRO A 366 3.95 13.09 14.51
CA PRO A 366 5.16 13.15 13.68
C PRO A 366 6.25 14.08 14.23
N THR A 367 5.86 15.23 14.80
CA THR A 367 6.78 16.21 15.40
C THR A 367 7.56 15.64 16.59
N MET A 368 6.97 14.72 17.35
CA MET A 368 7.59 14.10 18.54
C MET A 368 8.56 12.97 18.17
N LEU A 369 8.45 12.40 16.97
CA LEU A 369 9.25 11.26 16.51
C LEU A 369 10.42 11.67 15.59
N SER A 370 10.58 12.96 15.31
CA SER A 370 11.62 13.51 14.43
C SER A 370 13.05 13.08 14.81
N ALA A 371 13.34 12.85 16.08
CA ALA A 371 14.65 12.35 16.55
C ALA A 371 14.88 10.84 16.34
N GLN A 372 13.80 10.06 16.19
CA GLN A 372 13.85 8.61 15.98
C GLN A 372 13.81 8.25 14.49
N PHE A 373 13.27 9.13 13.66
CA PHE A 373 13.08 8.92 12.23
C PHE A 373 14.17 9.55 11.39
N ASN A 374 14.55 8.86 10.32
CA ASN A 374 15.13 9.56 9.18
C ASN A 374 14.03 10.37 8.45
N ARG A 375 14.45 11.35 7.65
CA ARG A 375 13.55 12.26 6.93
C ARG A 375 12.49 11.56 6.06
N ASP A 376 12.81 10.40 5.50
CA ASP A 376 11.86 9.65 4.68
C ASP A 376 10.84 8.89 5.56
N GLN A 377 11.28 8.30 6.68
CA GLN A 377 10.37 7.68 7.66
C GLN A 377 9.38 8.72 8.20
N GLU A 378 9.87 9.90 8.57
CA GLU A 378 9.05 11.00 9.09
C GLU A 378 7.95 11.40 8.10
N ARG A 379 8.31 11.63 6.82
CA ARG A 379 7.35 12.04 5.78
C ARG A 379 6.30 10.97 5.47
N LEU A 380 6.68 9.69 5.49
CA LEU A 380 5.72 8.61 5.25
C LEU A 380 4.79 8.43 6.46
N TYR A 381 5.36 8.45 7.65
CA TYR A 381 4.61 8.36 8.90
C TYR A 381 3.63 9.51 9.04
N GLU A 382 4.06 10.76 8.77
CA GLU A 382 3.18 11.93 8.76
C GLU A 382 2.01 11.76 7.79
N LEU A 383 2.26 11.25 6.59
CA LEU A 383 1.21 10.99 5.61
C LEU A 383 0.18 9.97 6.15
N ILE A 384 0.66 8.86 6.72
CA ILE A 384 -0.16 7.80 7.32
C ILE A 384 -0.98 8.34 8.50
N TRP A 385 -0.31 9.05 9.40
CA TRP A 385 -0.89 9.64 10.60
C TRP A 385 -1.99 10.64 10.25
N LYS A 386 -1.71 11.60 9.35
CA LYS A 386 -2.71 12.59 8.90
C LYS A 386 -3.92 11.92 8.26
N ARG A 387 -3.71 10.89 7.44
CA ARG A 387 -4.82 10.14 6.82
C ARG A 387 -5.68 9.42 7.86
N PHE A 388 -5.06 8.79 8.86
CA PHE A 388 -5.76 8.08 9.92
C PHE A 388 -6.58 9.04 10.80
N VAL A 389 -5.99 10.15 11.25
CA VAL A 389 -6.71 11.16 12.06
C VAL A 389 -7.85 11.77 11.25
N ALA A 390 -7.57 12.24 10.03
CA ALA A 390 -8.58 12.86 9.16
C ALA A 390 -9.77 11.93 8.87
N CYS A 391 -9.56 10.61 8.72
CA CYS A 391 -10.65 9.67 8.42
C CYS A 391 -11.68 9.52 9.56
N GLN A 392 -11.31 9.93 10.79
CA GLN A 392 -12.18 9.96 11.97
C GLN A 392 -12.60 11.38 12.40
N MET A 393 -12.30 12.41 11.58
CA MET A 393 -12.75 13.78 11.82
C MET A 393 -14.10 14.07 11.12
N MET A 394 -14.75 15.14 11.56
CA MET A 394 -15.97 15.68 10.95
C MET A 394 -15.78 16.09 9.48
N GLU A 395 -16.87 16.11 8.73
CA GLU A 395 -16.90 16.45 7.32
C GLU A 395 -16.62 17.94 7.11
N VAL A 396 -15.92 18.29 6.02
CA VAL A 396 -15.86 19.69 5.58
C VAL A 396 -17.27 20.10 5.17
N THR A 397 -17.74 21.25 5.66
CA THR A 397 -19.00 21.82 5.17
C THR A 397 -18.78 23.21 4.61
N GLY A 398 -19.60 23.59 3.64
CA GLY A 398 -19.48 24.88 2.99
C GLY A 398 -20.58 25.13 2.00
N VAL A 399 -20.46 26.23 1.27
CA VAL A 399 -21.42 26.65 0.26
C VAL A 399 -20.70 26.78 -1.08
N THR A 400 -21.25 26.11 -2.09
CA THR A 400 -20.93 26.37 -3.49
C THR A 400 -21.89 27.45 -3.99
N VAL A 401 -21.33 28.53 -4.54
CA VAL A 401 -22.09 29.60 -5.19
C VAL A 401 -21.87 29.51 -6.68
N THR A 402 -22.96 29.40 -7.44
CA THR A 402 -22.94 29.43 -8.91
C THR A 402 -23.68 30.68 -9.36
N VAL A 403 -22.98 31.55 -10.08
CA VAL A 403 -23.54 32.78 -10.63
C VAL A 403 -23.66 32.60 -12.14
N THR A 404 -24.88 32.75 -12.66
CA THR A 404 -25.15 32.73 -14.10
C THR A 404 -25.40 34.16 -14.57
N VAL A 405 -24.73 34.54 -15.65
CA VAL A 405 -24.79 35.88 -16.23
C VAL A 405 -25.16 35.77 -17.71
N THR A 406 -26.10 36.59 -18.16
CA THR A 406 -26.35 36.81 -19.59
C THR A 406 -25.52 37.98 -20.08
N GLY A 407 -24.81 37.78 -21.20
CA GLY A 407 -24.19 38.85 -21.98
C GLY A 407 -24.69 38.78 -23.42
N GLY A 408 -25.66 39.62 -23.79
CA GLY A 408 -26.32 39.53 -25.10
C GLY A 408 -27.09 38.22 -25.25
N GLU A 409 -26.74 37.41 -26.24
CA GLU A 409 -27.30 36.07 -26.45
C GLU A 409 -26.57 34.96 -25.68
N TYR A 410 -25.42 35.27 -25.06
CA TYR A 410 -24.56 34.29 -24.43
C TYR A 410 -24.85 34.11 -22.95
N LYS A 411 -24.66 32.88 -22.47
CA LYS A 411 -24.69 32.54 -21.05
C LYS A 411 -23.29 32.27 -20.53
N LEU A 412 -22.93 32.96 -19.45
CA LEU A 412 -21.65 32.83 -18.76
C LEU A 412 -21.89 32.37 -17.32
N GLN A 413 -20.89 31.69 -16.75
CA GLN A 413 -20.99 31.15 -15.40
C GLN A 413 -19.70 31.35 -14.61
N ALA A 414 -19.85 31.74 -13.35
CA ALA A 414 -18.80 31.63 -12.34
C ALA A 414 -19.23 30.65 -11.25
N LYS A 415 -18.29 29.83 -10.78
CA LYS A 415 -18.49 28.91 -9.66
C LYS A 415 -17.43 29.17 -8.59
N GLY A 416 -17.87 29.44 -7.37
CA GLY A 416 -17.02 29.61 -6.20
C GLY A 416 -17.42 28.67 -5.08
N GLU A 417 -16.48 28.36 -4.19
CA GLU A 417 -16.75 27.58 -2.99
C GLU A 417 -16.20 28.33 -1.78
N THR A 418 -16.97 28.35 -0.70
CA THR A 418 -16.56 28.88 0.60
C THR A 418 -16.72 27.79 1.63
N ILE A 419 -15.64 27.46 2.34
CA ILE A 419 -15.68 26.53 3.46
C ILE A 419 -16.28 27.27 4.67
N SER A 420 -17.32 26.69 5.26
CA SER A 420 -17.97 27.20 6.47
C SER A 420 -17.43 26.50 7.72
N PHE A 421 -16.95 25.26 7.57
CA PHE A 421 -16.28 24.49 8.61
C PHE A 421 -15.25 23.56 7.97
N GLU A 422 -13.98 23.67 8.36
CA GLU A 422 -12.87 22.91 7.77
C GLU A 422 -12.93 21.40 8.04
N GLY A 423 -13.51 20.95 9.16
CA GLY A 423 -13.56 19.53 9.49
C GLY A 423 -12.17 18.88 9.40
N TRP A 424 -12.02 17.89 8.52
CA TRP A 424 -10.77 17.12 8.34
C TRP A 424 -9.68 17.79 7.47
N TYR A 425 -9.95 18.96 6.87
CA TYR A 425 -9.16 19.51 5.74
C TYR A 425 -7.68 19.77 6.03
#